data_AF-A0A528LW11-F1
#
_entry.id   AF-A0A528LW11-F1
#
_cell.length_a   1.000
_cell.length_b   1.000
_cell.length_c   1.000
_cell.angle_alpha   90.00
_cell.angle_beta   90.00
_cell.angle_gamma   90.00
#
_symmetry.space_group_name_H-M   'P 1'
#
loop_
_entity.id
_entity.type
_entity.pdbx_description
1 polymer ?
#
loop_
_entity_poly.entity_id
_entity_poly.type
_entity_poly.pdbx_seq_one_letter_code
_entity_poly.pdbx_strand_id
1 'polypeptide(L)' 'GLAARLSAKLGEGVVNGMMTARIGIAAMETARPLPFSAARRPGMGDFLSALTSFATKKQKETSASDT' A
#
# COMPACT_ATOMS: atom_id res chain seq x y z
N GLY A 1 17.72 -9.06 19.27
CA GLY A 1 16.84 -7.99 19.80
C GLY A 1 15.46 -8.12 19.20
N LEU A 2 14.41 -7.92 20.00
CA LEU A 2 13.02 -8.07 19.57
C LEU A 2 12.67 -7.16 18.37
N ALA A 3 13.22 -5.93 18.37
CA ALA A 3 13.10 -4.98 17.27
C ALA A 3 13.66 -5.51 15.94
N ALA A 4 14.78 -6.23 15.96
CA ALA A 4 15.39 -6.76 14.73
C ALA A 4 14.51 -7.83 14.06
N ARG A 5 13.84 -8.68 14.85
CA ARG A 5 12.90 -9.68 14.32
C ARG A 5 11.62 -9.04 13.79
N LEU A 6 11.15 -7.97 14.44
CA LEU A 6 9.98 -7.22 13.98
C LEU A 6 10.27 -6.51 12.65
N SER A 7 11.43 -5.85 12.54
CA SER A 7 11.87 -5.20 11.31
C SER A 7 12.08 -6.18 10.16
N ALA A 8 12.60 -7.38 10.44
CA ALA A 8 12.73 -8.42 9.42
C ALA A 8 11.37 -8.84 8.85
N LYS A 9 10.37 -9.09 9.71
CA LYS A 9 9.00 -9.43 9.28
C LYS A 9 8.32 -8.29 8.52
N LEU A 10 8.57 -7.04 8.92
CA LEU A 10 8.04 -5.88 8.20
C LEU A 10 8.70 -5.73 6.82
N GLY A 11 10.01 -5.97 6.72
CA GLY A 11 10.75 -5.97 5.46
C GLY A 11 10.27 -7.04 4.48
N GLU A 12 10.08 -8.27 4.94
CA GLU A 12 9.50 -9.37 4.14
C GLU A 12 8.08 -9.02 3.67
N GLY A 13 7.26 -8.40 4.53
CA GLY A 13 5.91 -7.94 4.20
C GLY A 13 5.89 -6.83 3.14
N VAL A 14 6.83 -5.88 3.20
CA VAL A 14 6.95 -4.80 2.20
C VAL A 14 7.34 -5.35 0.83
N VAL A 15 8.26 -6.31 0.76
CA VAL A 15 8.68 -6.94 -0.50
C VAL A 15 7.52 -7.66 -1.17
N ASN A 16 6.76 -8.46 -0.41
CA ASN A 16 5.58 -9.16 -0.92
C ASN A 16 4.44 -8.20 -1.29
N GLY A 17 4.25 -7.14 -0.50
CA GLY A 17 3.27 -6.08 -0.78
C GLY A 17 3.58 -5.33 -2.08
N MET A 18 4.85 -5.07 -2.37
CA MET A 18 5.26 -4.39 -3.61
C MET A 18 5.01 -5.24 -4.86
N MET A 19 5.28 -6.55 -4.79
CA MET A 19 4.96 -7.48 -5.89
C MET A 19 3.45 -7.50 -6.18
N THR A 20 2.63 -7.57 -5.12
CA THR A 20 1.17 -7.58 -5.22
C THR A 20 0.64 -6.28 -5.83
N ALA A 21 1.18 -5.14 -5.42
CA ALA A 21 0.79 -3.83 -5.96
C ALA A 21 1.11 -3.71 -7.46
N ARG A 22 2.27 -4.20 -7.91
CA ARG A 22 2.62 -4.21 -9.34
C ARG A 22 1.66 -5.07 -10.16
N ILE A 23 1.35 -6.28 -9.67
CA ILE A 23 0.38 -7.17 -10.32
C ILE A 23 -1.01 -6.52 -10.35
N GLY A 24 -1.43 -5.91 -9.25
CA GLY A 24 -2.71 -5.21 -9.15
C GLY A 24 -2.84 -4.07 -10.16
N ILE A 25 -1.78 -3.26 -10.34
CA ILE A 25 -1.77 -2.19 -11.35
C ILE A 25 -1.90 -2.76 -12.76
N ALA A 26 -1.12 -3.81 -13.09
CA ALA A 26 -1.20 -4.46 -14.41
C ALA A 26 -2.59 -5.07 -14.66
N ALA A 27 -3.19 -5.68 -13.64
CA ALA A 27 -4.55 -6.22 -13.69
C ALA A 27 -5.59 -5.11 -13.87
N MET A 28 -5.43 -3.97 -13.19
CA MET A 28 -6.29 -2.80 -13.36
C MET A 28 -6.21 -2.20 -14.77
N GLU A 29 -5.03 -2.19 -15.39
CA GLU A 29 -4.87 -1.75 -16.78
C GLU A 29 -5.48 -2.74 -17.77
N THR A 30 -5.32 -4.05 -17.53
CA THR A 30 -5.81 -5.11 -18.41
C THR A 30 -7.33 -5.28 -18.34
N ALA A 31 -7.90 -5.19 -17.13
CA ALA A 31 -9.33 -5.37 -16.90
C ALA A 31 -10.16 -4.15 -17.33
N ARG A 32 -9.53 -3.02 -17.68
CA ARG A 32 -10.25 -1.79 -18.03
C ARG A 32 -10.43 -1.68 -19.56
N PRO A 33 -11.66 -1.80 -20.10
CA PRO A 33 -11.91 -1.75 -21.54
C PRO A 33 -11.86 -0.33 -22.14
N LEU A 34 -11.88 0.71 -21.29
CA LEU A 34 -11.87 2.12 -21.70
C LEU A 34 -10.58 2.81 -21.21
N PRO A 35 -9.96 3.69 -22.02
CA PRO A 35 -8.74 4.41 -21.62
C PRO A 35 -8.99 5.27 -20.37
N PHE A 36 -7.94 5.46 -19.57
CA PHE A 36 -7.97 6.29 -18.36
C PHE A 36 -8.17 7.78 -18.70
N SER A 37 -9.39 8.18 -19.05
CA SER A 37 -9.74 9.58 -19.36
C SER A 37 -10.33 10.32 -18.16
N ALA A 38 -10.96 9.62 -17.22
CA ALA A 38 -11.66 10.22 -16.07
C ALA A 38 -10.80 10.34 -14.79
N ALA A 39 -9.72 9.57 -14.66
CA ALA A 39 -8.84 9.61 -13.49
C ALA A 39 -7.39 9.27 -13.87
N ARG A 40 -6.43 9.84 -13.13
CA ARG A 40 -4.98 9.62 -13.32
C ARG A 40 -4.66 8.11 -13.27
N ARG A 41 -3.78 7.65 -14.16
CA ARG A 41 -3.31 6.25 -14.18
C ARG A 41 -2.68 5.93 -12.82
N PRO A 42 -3.16 4.92 -12.08
CA PRO A 42 -2.63 4.58 -10.77
C PRO A 42 -1.21 4.03 -10.93
N GLY A 43 -0.24 4.74 -10.37
CA GLY A 43 1.16 4.37 -10.41
C GLY A 43 1.64 3.77 -9.10
N MET A 44 2.85 3.19 -9.14
CA MET A 44 3.50 2.67 -7.94
C MET A 44 3.74 3.76 -6.87
N GLY A 45 3.94 5.02 -7.31
CA GLY A 45 4.07 6.18 -6.41
C GLY A 45 2.78 6.52 -5.65
N ASP A 46 1.61 6.33 -6.28
CA ASP A 46 0.32 6.53 -5.62
C ASP A 46 0.08 5.47 -4.55
N PHE A 47 0.54 4.23 -4.80
CA PHE A 47 0.49 3.16 -3.81
C PHE A 47 1.34 3.45 -2.57
N LEU A 48 2.54 4.01 -2.73
CA LEU A 48 3.40 4.42 -1.61
C LEU A 48 2.75 5.57 -0.79
N SER A 49 2.14 6.53 -1.47
CA SER A 49 1.41 7.63 -0.83
C SER A 49 0.20 7.10 -0.05
N ALA A 50 -0.58 6.20 -0.66
CA ALA A 50 -1.71 5.55 -0.02
C ALA A 50 -1.25 4.75 1.21
N LEU A 51 -0.21 3.94 1.11
CA LEU A 51 0.34 3.17 2.24
C LEU A 51 0.73 4.07 3.41
N THR A 52 1.40 5.20 3.12
CA THR A 52 1.78 6.17 4.15
C THR A 52 0.54 6.73 4.83
N SER A 53 -0.46 7.14 4.05
CA SER A 53 -1.73 7.65 4.57
C SER A 53 -2.49 6.61 5.41
N PHE A 54 -2.53 5.35 4.97
CA PHE A 54 -3.13 4.24 5.72
C PHE A 54 -2.38 3.95 7.02
N ALA A 55 -1.05 3.98 7.01
CA ALA A 55 -0.26 3.79 8.21
C ALA A 55 -0.52 4.90 9.24
N THR A 56 -0.57 6.16 8.78
CA THR A 56 -0.92 7.31 9.64
C THR A 56 -2.36 7.25 10.14
N LYS A 57 -3.31 6.84 9.30
CA LYS A 57 -4.72 6.66 9.69
C LYS A 57 -4.88 5.56 10.73
N LYS A 58 -4.20 4.44 10.57
CA LYS A 58 -4.21 3.33 11.52
C LYS A 58 -3.64 3.75 12.88
N GLN A 59 -2.56 4.53 12.91
CA GLN A 59 -2.06 5.12 14.16
C GLN A 59 -3.11 6.00 14.85
N LYS A 60 -3.82 6.84 14.08
CA LYS A 60 -4.85 7.75 14.62
C LYS A 60 -6.06 7.00 15.20
N GLU A 61 -6.45 5.88 14.59
CA GLU A 61 -7.54 5.02 15.09
C GLU A 61 -7.12 4.25 16.37
N THR A 62 -5.88 3.78 16.45
CA THR A 62 -5.34 3.17 17.68
C THR A 62 -5.25 4.17 18.83
N SER A 63 -4.86 5.42 18.56
CA SER A 63 -4.82 6.47 19.60
C SER A 63 -6.20 6.98 20.05
N ALA A 64 -7.26 6.75 19.26
CA ALA A 64 -8.63 7.19 19.60
C ALA A 64 -9.46 6.11 20.33
N SER A 65 -8.94 4.89 20.44
CA SER A 65 -9.61 3.76 21.13
C SER A 65 -9.08 3.51 22.56
N ASP A 66 -8.06 4.26 22.98
CA ASP A 66 -7.46 4.23 24.32
C ASP A 66 -7.92 5.39 25.23
N THR A 67 -9.06 6.03 24.95
CA THR A 67 -9.73 7.00 25.84
C THR A 67 -11.16 6.58 26.11
#